data_AF-U5F983-F1
#
_entry.id   AF-U5F983-F1
#
_cell.length_a   1.000
_cell.length_b   1.000
_cell.length_c   1.000
_cell.angle_alpha   90.00
_cell.angle_beta   90.00
_cell.angle_gamma   90.00
#
_symmetry.space_group_name_H-M   'P 1'
#
loop_
_entity.id
_entity.type
_entity.pdbx_description
1 polymer ?
#
loop_
_entity_poly.entity_id
_entity_poly.type
_entity_poly.pdbx_seq_one_letter_code
_entity_poly.pdbx_strand_id
1 'polypeptide(L)'
;MKRKQTWFYIGVGVVLLLLIYMIGVGANGKALAARQKVFTFHKGEALPKKATYYVKGITNPKKVEMDMSQVNTDKTGNYILHIKQSSHTYDVKIQIIA
;
A
#
# COMPACT_ATOMS: atom_id res chain seq x y z
N MET A 1 -48.17 6.88 19.68
CA MET A 1 -47.36 6.11 18.70
C MET A 1 -46.23 6.92 18.05
N LYS A 2 -46.34 8.25 17.83
CA LYS A 2 -45.31 9.07 17.15
C LYS A 2 -43.94 9.14 17.84
N ARG A 3 -43.86 9.20 19.17
CA ARG A 3 -42.58 9.30 19.91
C ARG A 3 -41.65 8.10 19.67
N LYS A 4 -42.16 6.86 19.70
CA LYS A 4 -41.34 5.64 19.49
C LYS A 4 -40.72 5.59 18.09
N GLN A 5 -41.44 6.12 17.09
CA GLN A 5 -40.98 6.21 15.71
C GLN A 5 -39.84 7.23 15.57
N THR A 6 -39.91 8.38 16.25
CA THR A 6 -38.82 9.38 16.26
C THR A 6 -37.52 8.81 16.86
N TRP A 7 -37.61 8.08 17.97
CA TRP A 7 -36.43 7.42 18.57
C TRP A 7 -35.83 6.34 17.65
N PHE A 8 -36.66 5.64 16.88
CA PHE A 8 -36.21 4.68 15.88
C PHE A 8 -35.42 5.35 14.75
N TYR A 9 -35.92 6.47 14.20
CA TYR A 9 -35.20 7.23 13.17
C TYR A 9 -33.89 7.84 13.67
N ILE A 10 -33.85 8.31 14.92
CA ILE A 10 -32.61 8.81 15.55
C ILE A 10 -31.59 7.68 15.68
N GLY A 11 -32.01 6.50 16.16
CA GLY A 11 -31.13 5.34 16.27
C GLY A 11 -30.56 4.88 14.93
N VAL A 12 -31.39 4.82 13.89
CA VAL A 12 -30.97 4.47 12.52
C VAL A 12 -29.99 5.51 11.96
N GLY A 13 -30.24 6.81 12.20
CA GLY A 13 -29.34 7.88 11.78
C GLY A 13 -27.94 7.79 12.41
N VAL A 14 -27.85 7.43 13.70
CA VAL A 14 -26.56 7.24 14.39
C VAL A 14 -25.80 6.03 13.83
N VAL A 15 -26.48 4.92 13.54
CA VAL A 15 -25.84 3.74 12.95
C VAL A 15 -25.31 4.04 11.54
N LEU A 16 -26.07 4.78 10.73
CA LEU A 16 -25.63 5.24 9.42
C LEU A 16 -24.39 6.14 9.51
N LEU A 17 -24.36 7.07 10.48
CA LEU A 17 -23.18 7.91 10.73
C LEU A 17 -21.96 7.09 11.15
N LEU A 18 -22.12 6.07 11.99
CA LEU A 18 -21.04 5.16 12.40
C LEU A 18 -20.51 4.33 11.20
N LEU A 19 -21.39 3.88 10.32
CA LEU A 19 -20.98 3.18 9.10
C LEU A 19 -20.22 4.10 8.14
N ILE A 20 -20.68 5.34 7.94
CA ILE A 20 -19.96 6.34 7.13
C ILE A 20 -18.61 6.66 7.76
N TYR A 21 -18.53 6.76 9.09
CA TYR A 21 -17.27 6.93 9.81
C TYR A 21 -16.33 5.74 9.63
N MET A 22 -16.83 4.50 9.70
CA MET A 22 -16.03 3.30 9.43
C MET A 22 -15.55 3.24 7.98
N ILE A 23 -16.35 3.71 7.01
CA ILE A 23 -15.92 3.82 5.62
C ILE A 23 -14.87 4.93 5.47
N GLY A 24 -15.03 6.09 6.13
CA GLY A 24 -14.06 7.17 6.11
C GLY A 24 -12.73 6.81 6.78
N VAL A 25 -12.77 6.08 7.90
CA VAL A 25 -11.58 5.56 8.58
C VAL A 25 -10.98 4.36 7.84
N GLY A 26 -11.81 3.50 7.24
CA GLY A 26 -11.39 2.36 6.42
C GLY A 26 -10.83 2.75 5.05
N ALA A 27 -11.31 3.86 4.45
CA ALA A 27 -10.75 4.48 3.26
C ALA A 27 -9.44 5.23 3.55
N ASN A 28 -9.30 5.76 4.78
CA ASN A 28 -8.01 6.17 5.35
C ASN A 28 -7.21 4.98 5.92
N GLY A 29 -7.75 3.76 5.79
CA GLY A 29 -7.00 2.54 5.98
C GLY A 29 -5.75 2.68 5.15
N LYS A 30 -4.61 2.46 5.79
CA LYS A 30 -3.27 2.54 5.20
C LYS A 30 -3.14 1.46 4.11
N ALA A 31 -3.89 1.61 3.02
CA ALA A 31 -3.83 0.80 1.84
C ALA A 31 -2.37 0.89 1.40
N LEU A 32 -1.71 -0.26 1.37
CA LEU A 32 -0.30 -0.31 1.03
C LEU A 32 -0.12 0.37 -0.32
N ALA A 33 0.82 1.30 -0.37
CA ALA A 33 1.09 2.10 -1.54
C ALA A 33 2.60 2.24 -1.71
N ALA A 34 3.05 2.30 -2.96
CA ALA A 34 4.44 2.59 -3.26
C ALA A 34 4.81 3.96 -2.63
N ARG A 35 5.97 4.03 -1.95
CA ARG A 35 6.44 5.27 -1.34
C ARG A 35 6.81 6.31 -2.40
N GLN A 36 7.29 5.84 -3.55
CA GLN A 36 7.62 6.66 -4.72
C GLN A 36 7.13 5.96 -5.98
N LYS A 37 6.81 6.75 -7.01
CA LYS A 37 6.39 6.23 -8.32
C LYS A 37 7.55 5.58 -9.09
N VAL A 38 8.77 6.09 -8.90
CA VAL A 38 10.02 5.59 -9.50
C VAL A 38 11.13 5.78 -8.48
N PHE A 39 11.93 4.74 -8.24
CA PHE A 39 13.14 4.81 -7.42
C PHE A 39 14.37 4.86 -8.32
N THR A 40 15.23 5.85 -8.14
CA THR A 40 16.45 6.00 -8.96
C THR A 40 17.68 5.56 -8.16
N PHE A 41 18.54 4.74 -8.77
CA PHE A 41 19.81 4.26 -8.20
C PHE A 41 20.92 4.41 -9.22
N HIS A 42 22.16 4.56 -8.75
CA HIS A 42 23.33 4.55 -9.63
C HIS A 42 23.76 3.13 -9.97
N LYS A 43 24.43 3.00 -11.11
CA LYS A 43 25.01 1.73 -11.56
C LYS A 43 26.00 1.21 -10.51
N GLY A 44 25.88 -0.08 -10.18
CA GLY A 44 26.70 -0.74 -9.17
C GLY A 44 26.30 -0.46 -7.71
N GLU A 45 25.26 0.36 -7.48
CA GLU A 45 24.76 0.63 -6.14
C GLU A 45 23.99 -0.57 -5.57
N ALA A 46 24.19 -0.85 -4.28
CA ALA A 46 23.48 -1.93 -3.60
C ALA A 46 22.01 -1.56 -3.36
N LEU A 47 21.09 -2.30 -3.99
CA LEU A 47 19.67 -2.09 -3.81
C LEU A 47 19.19 -2.53 -2.40
N PRO A 48 18.35 -1.73 -1.73
CA PRO A 48 17.69 -2.15 -0.50
C PRO A 48 16.87 -3.43 -0.69
N LYS A 49 17.19 -4.50 0.05
CA LYS A 49 16.45 -5.78 -0.05
C LYS A 49 15.14 -5.82 0.74
N LYS A 50 14.79 -4.74 1.45
CA LYS A 50 13.62 -4.69 2.34
C LYS A 50 12.44 -4.06 1.60
N ALA A 51 11.33 -4.79 1.47
CA ALA A 51 10.10 -4.28 0.85
C ALA A 51 9.53 -3.02 1.52
N THR A 52 9.75 -2.86 2.83
CA THR A 52 9.39 -1.65 3.58
C THR A 52 10.04 -0.38 3.04
N TYR A 53 11.17 -0.49 2.34
CA TYR A 53 11.82 0.65 1.68
C TYR A 53 10.98 1.18 0.51
N TYR A 54 10.32 0.29 -0.22
CA TYR A 54 9.60 0.64 -1.44
C TYR A 54 8.11 0.87 -1.23
N VAL A 55 7.50 0.18 -0.26
CA VAL A 55 6.05 0.22 -0.01
C VAL A 55 5.77 0.67 1.42
N LYS A 56 4.87 1.64 1.58
CA LYS A 56 4.38 2.12 2.88
C LYS A 56 3.25 1.22 3.36
N GLY A 57 3.16 1.01 4.67
CA GLY A 57 2.05 0.26 5.27
C GLY A 57 2.29 -1.24 5.41
N ILE A 58 3.48 -1.76 5.04
CA ILE A 58 3.86 -3.14 5.34
C ILE A 58 3.93 -3.32 6.87
N THR A 59 2.96 -4.04 7.42
CA THR A 59 2.84 -4.33 8.85
C THR A 59 3.60 -5.58 9.28
N ASN A 60 3.78 -6.56 8.38
CA ASN A 60 4.53 -7.77 8.65
C ASN A 60 5.53 -8.08 7.53
N PRO A 61 6.80 -7.64 7.67
CA PRO A 61 7.82 -7.83 6.63
C PRO A 61 8.22 -9.30 6.41
N LYS A 62 7.92 -10.22 7.36
CA LYS A 62 8.22 -11.65 7.20
C LYS A 62 7.26 -12.36 6.22
N LYS A 63 6.14 -11.72 5.86
CA LYS A 63 5.14 -12.25 4.92
C LYS A 63 5.16 -11.50 3.58
N VAL A 64 6.27 -10.83 3.27
CA VAL A 64 6.44 -10.08 2.03
C VAL A 64 7.55 -10.73 1.21
N GLU A 65 7.21 -11.14 0.00
CA GLU A 65 8.15 -11.65 -0.99
C GLU A 65 8.47 -10.52 -1.97
N MET A 66 9.76 -10.32 -2.22
CA MET A 66 10.25 -9.35 -3.19
C MET A 66 11.07 -10.10 -4.24
N ASP A 67 10.67 -9.98 -5.49
CA ASP A 67 11.41 -10.58 -6.61
C ASP A 67 12.31 -9.53 -7.26
N MET A 68 13.62 -9.66 -7.07
CA MET A 68 14.66 -8.81 -7.68
C MET A 68 15.37 -9.50 -8.86
N SER A 69 14.93 -10.70 -9.27
CA SER A 69 15.63 -11.51 -10.28
C SER A 69 15.79 -10.80 -11.63
N GLN A 70 14.86 -9.90 -11.96
CA GLN A 70 14.89 -9.12 -13.20
C GLN A 70 15.63 -7.78 -13.09
N VAL A 71 16.04 -7.37 -11.89
CA VAL A 71 16.71 -6.09 -11.66
C VAL A 71 18.22 -6.29 -11.76
N ASN A 72 18.85 -5.67 -12.77
CA ASN A 72 20.31 -5.73 -12.96
C ASN A 72 20.94 -4.37 -12.67
N THR A 73 21.66 -4.26 -11.55
CA THR A 73 22.33 -3.01 -11.11
C THR A 73 23.51 -2.58 -11.95
N ASP A 74 24.03 -3.45 -12.80
CA ASP A 74 25.19 -3.17 -13.66
C ASP A 74 24.78 -2.60 -15.02
N LYS A 75 23.47 -2.57 -15.31
CA LYS A 75 22.91 -2.05 -16.55
C LYS A 75 21.99 -0.87 -16.24
N THR A 76 22.18 0.22 -16.98
CA THR A 76 21.26 1.34 -16.93
C THR A 76 19.95 0.93 -17.60
N GLY A 77 18.83 1.36 -17.02
CA GLY A 77 17.52 0.92 -17.50
C GLY A 77 16.40 1.14 -16.50
N ASN A 78 15.18 0.89 -16.96
CA ASN A 78 14.00 0.88 -16.11
C ASN A 78 13.61 -0.58 -15.84
N TYR A 79 13.42 -0.90 -14.57
CA TYR A 79 13.06 -2.22 -14.08
C TYR A 79 11.77 -2.13 -13.28
N ILE A 80 11.01 -3.22 -13.24
CA ILE A 80 9.82 -3.33 -12.39
C ILE A 80 10.14 -4.36 -11.30
N LEU A 81 9.98 -3.92 -10.06
CA LEU A 81 10.11 -4.75 -8.89
C LEU A 81 8.72 -5.19 -8.43
N HIS A 82 8.50 -6.50 -8.39
CA HIS A 82 7.25 -7.08 -7.91
C HIS A 82 7.37 -7.41 -6.42
N ILE A 83 6.49 -6.80 -5.61
CA ILE A 83 6.42 -7.02 -4.18
C ILE A 83 5.08 -7.66 -3.86
N LYS A 84 5.10 -8.91 -3.40
CA LYS A 84 3.89 -9.67 -3.05
C LYS A 84 3.74 -9.75 -1.54
N GLN A 85 2.57 -9.36 -1.03
CA GLN A 85 2.19 -9.55 0.35
C GLN A 85 0.85 -10.27 0.42
N SER A 86 0.88 -11.54 0.86
CA SER A 86 -0.31 -12.41 0.90
C SER A 86 -1.00 -12.47 -0.47
N SER A 87 -2.15 -11.81 -0.66
CA SER A 87 -2.93 -11.77 -1.91
C SER A 87 -2.70 -10.52 -2.76
N HIS A 88 -1.94 -9.53 -2.27
CA HIS A 88 -1.71 -8.28 -2.97
C HIS A 88 -0.32 -8.24 -3.62
N THR A 89 -0.27 -7.82 -4.88
CA THR A 89 0.98 -7.56 -5.60
C THR A 89 1.11 -6.06 -5.83
N TYR A 90 2.29 -5.52 -5.56
CA TYR A 90 2.65 -4.12 -5.74
C TYR A 90 3.80 -4.03 -6.72
N ASP A 91 3.59 -3.28 -7.80
CA ASP A 91 4.62 -3.05 -8.81
C ASP A 91 5.29 -1.71 -8.55
N VAL A 92 6.61 -1.74 -8.38
CA VAL A 92 7.42 -0.56 -8.11
C VAL A 92 8.42 -0.38 -9.23
N LYS A 93 8.46 0.81 -9.83
CA LYS A 93 9.45 1.11 -10.89
C LYS A 93 10.78 1.49 -10.25
N ILE A 94 11.85 0.89 -10.75
CA ILE A 94 13.23 1.19 -10.42
C ILE A 94 13.91 1.69 -11.68
N GLN A 95 14.69 2.76 -11.58
CA GLN A 95 15.49 3.32 -12.64
C GLN A 95 16.96 3.27 -12.23
N ILE A 96 17.79 2.71 -13.09
CA ILE A 96 19.24 2.63 -12.87
C ILE A 96 19.91 3.56 -13.87
N ILE A 97 20.66 4.52 -13.35
CA ILE A 97 21.38 5.56 -14.10
C ILE A 97 22.89 5.34 -14.01
N ALA A 98 23.63 5.93 -14.96
CA ALA A 98 25.08 5.81 -15.03
C ALA A 98 25.79 6.48 -13.85
#